data_AF-A0A9D9FY08-F1
#
_entry.id   AF-A0A9D9FY08-F1
#
_cell.length_a   1.000
_cell.length_b   1.000
_cell.length_c   1.000
_cell.angle_alpha   90.00
_cell.angle_beta   90.00
_cell.angle_gamma   90.00
#
_symmetry.space_group_name_H-M   'P 1'
#
loop_
_entity.id
_entity.type
_entity.pdbx_description
1 polymer ?
#
loop_
_entity_poly.entity_id
_entity_poly.type
_entity_poly.pdbx_seq_one_letter_code
_entity_poly.pdbx_strand_id
1 'polypeptide(L)'
;MSAIGAAPDIRHNWLKLPHSEPGNRIGIFGGSFNPPHSGHRLVAATAMNRLELDQIWWFVTPGNPLKSHSDLAPLELRLSRTSALADHPRMKITAYETILGSPYTAKTIKALKTLRPTVRFVWVMGADNLAG
;
A
#
# COMPACT_ATOMS: atom_id res chain seq x y z
N MET A 1 -17.59 4.58 27.96
CA MET A 1 -16.17 4.97 27.80
C MET A 1 -15.55 4.01 26.80
N SER A 2 -15.51 4.39 25.51
CA SER A 2 -15.02 3.53 24.44
C SER A 2 -13.55 3.85 24.21
N ALA A 3 -12.68 2.88 24.50
CA ALA A 3 -11.26 2.97 24.19
C ALA A 3 -11.09 2.79 22.68
N ILE A 4 -11.14 3.89 21.94
CA ILE A 4 -10.59 3.97 20.59
C ILE A 4 -9.08 3.81 20.80
N GLY A 5 -8.58 2.59 20.60
CA GLY A 5 -7.17 2.27 20.71
C GLY A 5 -6.38 3.26 19.85
N ALA A 6 -5.59 4.11 20.51
CA ALA A 6 -4.62 4.95 19.83
C ALA A 6 -3.83 4.04 18.90
N ALA A 7 -3.80 4.38 17.61
CA ALA A 7 -2.91 3.69 16.68
C ALA A 7 -1.50 3.75 17.31
N PRO A 8 -0.82 2.60 17.54
CA PRO A 8 0.57 2.62 18.00
C PRO A 8 1.36 3.54 17.08
N ASP A 9 2.41 4.18 17.58
CA ASP A 9 3.17 5.28 16.96
C ASP A 9 3.68 4.97 15.53
N ILE A 10 2.75 4.91 14.56
CA ILE A 10 3.06 4.69 13.16
C ILE A 10 3.83 5.93 12.76
N ARG A 11 5.10 5.73 12.41
CA ARG A 11 5.96 6.81 11.94
C ARG A 11 5.17 7.68 10.96
N HIS A 12 5.07 8.97 11.29
CA HIS A 12 4.22 9.93 10.59
C HIS A 12 4.46 9.98 9.07
N ASN A 13 5.63 9.53 8.60
CA ASN A 13 5.97 9.44 7.18
C ASN A 13 5.19 8.32 6.44
N TRP A 14 4.89 7.19 7.07
CA TRP A 14 4.10 6.12 6.43
C TRP A 14 2.63 6.49 6.24
N LEU A 15 2.10 7.42 7.03
CA LEU A 15 0.75 7.95 6.90
C LEU A 15 0.63 9.05 5.84
N LYS A 16 1.69 9.34 5.09
CA LYS A 16 1.69 10.28 3.96
C LYS A 16 1.74 9.52 2.64
N LEU A 17 1.24 10.14 1.59
CA LEU A 17 1.51 9.68 0.24
C LEU A 17 3.00 9.85 -0.08
N PRO A 18 3.64 8.87 -0.73
CA PRO A 18 5.00 9.05 -1.22
C PRO A 18 5.09 10.22 -2.20
N HIS A 19 6.29 10.78 -2.31
CA HIS A 19 6.57 11.84 -3.26
C HIS A 19 6.41 11.36 -4.71
N SER A 20 5.82 12.21 -5.56
CA SER A 20 5.64 11.98 -7.00
C SER A 20 5.74 13.30 -7.75
N GLU A 21 6.29 13.23 -8.95
CA GLU A 21 6.37 14.31 -9.91
C GLU A 21 5.21 14.26 -10.91
N PRO A 22 4.81 15.41 -11.48
CA PRO A 22 3.91 15.45 -12.62
C PRO A 22 4.40 14.55 -13.76
N GLY A 23 3.49 13.76 -14.34
CA GLY A 23 3.80 12.82 -15.41
C GLY A 23 4.26 11.44 -14.94
N ASN A 24 4.57 11.23 -13.64
CA ASN A 24 5.00 9.92 -13.18
C ASN A 24 3.96 8.83 -13.46
N ARG A 25 4.44 7.63 -13.81
CA ARG A 25 3.66 6.40 -13.89
C ARG A 25 3.89 5.57 -12.62
N ILE A 26 2.85 5.41 -11.81
CA ILE A 26 2.94 4.83 -10.46
C ILE A 26 2.07 3.59 -10.34
N GLY A 27 2.68 2.46 -10.00
CA GLY A 27 1.98 1.25 -9.64
C GLY A 27 1.41 1.34 -8.23
N ILE A 28 0.14 0.97 -8.04
CA ILE A 28 -0.51 0.85 -6.73
C ILE A 28 -0.64 -0.63 -6.42
N PHE A 29 0.16 -1.11 -5.47
CA PHE A 29 0.21 -2.50 -5.06
C PHE A 29 -0.29 -2.63 -3.61
N GLY A 30 -1.57 -2.96 -3.46
CA GLY A 30 -2.23 -3.09 -2.16
C GLY A 30 -2.15 -4.51 -1.61
N GLY A 31 -1.97 -4.64 -0.29
CA GLY A 31 -1.97 -5.93 0.37
C GLY A 31 -1.88 -5.82 1.89
N SER A 32 -2.30 -6.88 2.61
CA SER A 32 -2.10 -6.97 4.07
C SER A 32 -0.64 -7.15 4.42
N PHE A 33 0.12 -7.86 3.56
CA PHE A 33 1.53 -8.20 3.75
C PHE A 33 1.78 -8.79 5.14
N ASN A 34 1.12 -9.91 5.43
CA ASN A 34 1.09 -10.53 6.75
C ASN A 34 1.52 -12.01 6.71
N PRO A 35 2.83 -12.32 6.65
CA PRO A 35 3.97 -11.42 6.49
C PRO A 35 4.28 -11.09 5.01
N PRO A 36 5.05 -10.03 4.74
CA PRO A 36 5.64 -9.85 3.41
C PRO A 36 6.68 -10.95 3.14
N HIS A 37 6.84 -11.33 1.87
CA HIS A 37 7.78 -12.36 1.43
C HIS A 37 8.26 -12.08 0.00
N SER A 38 9.29 -12.80 -0.45
CA SER A 38 9.97 -12.58 -1.75
C SER A 38 9.03 -12.55 -2.95
N GLY A 39 7.98 -13.38 -2.96
CA GLY A 39 6.93 -13.34 -4.01
C GLY A 39 6.32 -11.95 -4.22
N HIS A 40 6.00 -11.21 -3.16
CA HIS A 40 5.49 -9.84 -3.28
C HIS A 40 6.52 -8.91 -3.94
N ARG A 41 7.81 -9.05 -3.56
CA ARG A 41 8.90 -8.26 -4.13
C ARG A 41 9.09 -8.56 -5.61
N LEU A 42 8.96 -9.83 -5.99
CA LEU A 42 9.03 -10.26 -7.38
C LEU A 42 7.89 -9.68 -8.22
N VAL A 43 6.65 -9.69 -7.70
CA VAL A 43 5.51 -9.05 -8.36
C VAL A 43 5.77 -7.56 -8.56
N ALA A 44 6.22 -6.85 -7.51
CA ALA A 44 6.48 -5.43 -7.59
C ALA A 44 7.60 -5.08 -8.59
N ALA A 45 8.71 -5.83 -8.57
CA ALA A 45 9.80 -5.64 -9.51
C ALA A 45 9.38 -5.94 -10.96
N THR A 46 8.60 -7.01 -11.16
CA THR A 46 8.09 -7.39 -12.48
C THR A 46 7.15 -6.33 -13.02
N ALA A 47 6.22 -5.83 -12.21
CA ALA A 47 5.30 -4.75 -12.59
C ALA A 47 6.05 -3.47 -12.94
N MET A 48 7.04 -3.06 -12.12
CA MET A 48 7.86 -1.88 -12.42
C MET A 48 8.57 -2.00 -13.76
N ASN A 49 9.17 -3.15 -14.06
CA ASN A 49 9.92 -3.33 -15.30
C ASN A 49 9.01 -3.46 -16.51
N ARG A 50 7.95 -4.28 -16.44
CA ARG A 50 7.08 -4.55 -17.59
C ARG A 50 6.12 -3.42 -17.92
N LEU A 51 5.76 -2.62 -16.92
CA LEU A 51 4.83 -1.50 -17.07
C LEU A 51 5.56 -0.16 -17.04
N GLU A 52 6.89 -0.16 -17.13
CA GLU A 52 7.72 1.06 -17.18
C GLU A 52 7.32 2.06 -16.08
N LEU A 53 7.21 1.56 -14.85
CA LEU A 53 6.79 2.39 -13.72
C LEU A 53 7.99 3.19 -13.21
N ASP A 54 7.76 4.47 -12.94
CA ASP A 54 8.73 5.31 -12.23
C ASP A 54 8.82 4.90 -10.76
N GLN A 55 7.69 4.51 -10.18
CA GLN A 55 7.59 4.04 -8.81
C GLN A 55 6.52 2.96 -8.68
N ILE A 56 6.67 2.10 -7.68
CA ILE A 56 5.59 1.27 -7.16
C ILE A 56 5.35 1.60 -5.70
N TRP A 57 4.10 1.91 -5.38
CA TRP A 57 3.65 2.23 -4.04
C TRP A 57 2.97 1.01 -3.46
N TRP A 58 3.58 0.46 -2.42
CA TRP A 58 3.05 -0.61 -1.61
C TRP A 58 2.11 0.00 -0.57
N PHE A 59 0.83 -0.26 -0.73
CA PHE A 59 -0.20 0.13 0.23
C PHE A 59 -0.38 -1.01 1.23
N VAL A 60 0.22 -0.85 2.41
CA VAL A 60 0.05 -1.79 3.52
C VAL A 60 -1.29 -1.49 4.19
N THR A 61 -2.28 -2.34 3.94
CA THR A 61 -3.66 -2.07 4.39
C THR A 61 -3.78 -2.23 5.92
N PRO A 62 -4.59 -1.42 6.61
CA PRO A 62 -4.88 -1.61 8.03
C PRO A 62 -5.62 -2.92 8.32
N GLY A 63 -6.23 -3.55 7.30
CA GLY A 63 -7.06 -4.75 7.43
C GLY A 63 -8.51 -4.47 7.03
N ASN A 64 -9.26 -5.51 6.65
CA ASN A 64 -10.68 -5.36 6.33
C ASN A 64 -11.50 -5.38 7.63
N PRO A 65 -12.24 -4.31 7.98
CA PRO A 65 -13.07 -4.26 9.19
C PRO A 65 -14.10 -5.38 9.30
N LEU A 66 -14.44 -6.04 8.19
CA LEU A 66 -15.41 -7.14 8.09
C LEU A 66 -14.80 -8.54 8.26
N LYS A 67 -13.48 -8.65 8.45
CA LYS A 67 -12.78 -9.93 8.65
C LYS A 67 -12.19 -10.02 10.06
N SER A 68 -12.05 -11.23 10.59
CA SER A 68 -11.31 -11.44 11.84
C SER A 68 -9.86 -10.96 11.66
N HIS A 69 -9.40 -10.13 12.59
CA HIS A 69 -8.01 -9.67 12.66
C HIS A 69 -7.17 -10.51 13.64
N SER A 70 -7.69 -11.66 14.12
CA SER A 70 -6.99 -12.54 15.07
C SER A 70 -5.58 -12.92 14.62
N ASP A 71 -5.37 -13.07 13.31
CA ASP A 71 -4.08 -13.45 12.73
C ASP A 71 -3.32 -12.26 12.11
N LEU A 72 -3.89 -11.05 12.12
CA LEU A 72 -3.28 -9.87 11.51
C LEU A 72 -2.25 -9.25 12.46
N ALA A 73 -0.98 -9.33 12.09
CA ALA A 73 0.07 -8.67 12.88
C ALA A 73 -0.14 -7.14 12.94
N PRO A 74 0.38 -6.46 13.99
CA PRO A 74 0.28 -5.01 14.10
C PRO A 74 0.75 -4.29 12.82
N LEU A 75 0.03 -3.23 12.43
CA LEU A 75 0.30 -2.50 11.18
C LEU A 75 1.74 -1.99 11.11
N GLU A 76 2.28 -1.48 12.21
CA GLU A 76 3.66 -1.00 12.29
C GLU A 76 4.68 -2.11 12.01
N LEU A 77 4.45 -3.32 12.55
CA LEU A 77 5.32 -4.48 12.29
C LEU A 77 5.29 -4.88 10.82
N ARG A 78 4.10 -4.86 10.20
CA ARG A 78 3.94 -5.16 8.77
C ARG A 78 4.60 -4.09 7.90
N LEU A 79 4.45 -2.82 8.24
CA LEU A 79 5.13 -1.69 7.57
C LEU A 79 6.65 -1.83 7.65
N SER A 80 7.20 -2.11 8.84
CA SER A 80 8.63 -2.30 9.06
C SER A 80 9.18 -3.46 8.22
N ARG A 81 8.54 -4.64 8.29
CA ARG A 81 8.94 -5.82 7.50
C ARG A 81 8.82 -5.58 6.00
N THR A 82 7.78 -4.88 5.56
CA THR A 82 7.58 -4.58 4.14
C THR A 82 8.64 -3.60 3.65
N SER A 83 8.98 -2.58 4.46
CA SER A 83 10.05 -1.63 4.16
C SER A 83 11.42 -2.31 4.05
N ALA A 84 11.72 -3.27 4.94
CA ALA A 84 12.97 -4.03 4.88
C ALA A 84 13.06 -4.93 3.63
N LEU A 85 11.93 -5.51 3.21
CA LEU A 85 11.88 -6.35 2.00
C LEU A 85 11.94 -5.52 0.71
N ALA A 86 11.27 -4.37 0.69
CA ALA A 86 11.17 -3.47 -0.46
C ALA A 86 12.33 -2.48 -0.56
N ASP A 87 13.54 -2.91 -0.18
CA ASP A 87 14.75 -2.09 -0.22
C ASP A 87 15.18 -1.78 -1.67
N HIS A 88 14.52 -0.77 -2.25
CA HIS A 88 14.76 -0.28 -3.59
C HIS A 88 14.23 1.17 -3.72
N PRO A 89 14.98 2.12 -4.32
CA PRO A 89 14.60 3.53 -4.33
C PRO A 89 13.26 3.84 -5.00
N ARG A 90 12.82 3.01 -5.96
CA ARG A 90 11.52 3.12 -6.64
C ARG A 90 10.36 2.36 -5.96
N MET A 91 10.63 1.58 -4.91
CA MET A 91 9.59 0.92 -4.11
C MET A 91 9.29 1.78 -2.89
N LYS A 92 8.08 2.32 -2.80
CA LYS A 92 7.66 3.21 -1.70
C LYS A 92 6.60 2.52 -0.86
N ILE A 93 6.67 2.69 0.46
CA ILE A 93 5.74 2.10 1.41
C ILE A 93 4.84 3.18 1.98
N THR A 94 3.54 2.91 2.07
CA THR A 94 2.57 3.79 2.71
C THR A 94 1.42 3.01 3.35
N ALA A 95 0.85 3.59 4.41
CA ALA A 95 -0.40 3.19 5.05
C ALA A 95 -1.45 4.29 4.91
N TYR A 96 -1.41 5.08 3.82
CA TYR A 96 -2.35 6.19 3.60
C TYR A 96 -3.84 5.76 3.59
N GLU A 97 -4.14 4.48 3.36
CA GLU A 97 -5.49 3.93 3.55
C GLU A 97 -6.03 4.13 4.96
N THR A 98 -5.17 4.19 5.98
CA THR A 98 -5.56 4.53 7.35
C THR A 98 -6.13 5.94 7.43
N ILE A 99 -5.58 6.90 6.66
CA ILE A 99 -6.08 8.27 6.58
C ILE A 99 -7.39 8.34 5.78
N LEU A 100 -7.50 7.54 4.72
CA LEU A 100 -8.73 7.45 3.92
C LEU A 100 -9.89 6.78 4.69
N GLY A 101 -9.61 6.07 5.78
CA GLY A 101 -10.61 5.38 6.57
C GLY A 101 -11.35 4.29 5.80
N SER A 102 -10.74 3.72 4.76
CA SER A 102 -11.38 2.69 3.95
C SER A 102 -10.39 1.64 3.41
N PRO A 103 -10.76 0.35 3.47
CA PRO A 103 -9.96 -0.73 2.91
C PRO A 103 -10.24 -0.97 1.41
N TYR A 104 -11.12 -0.17 0.78
CA TYR A 104 -11.56 -0.43 -0.59
C TYR A 104 -10.64 0.24 -1.60
N THR A 105 -9.95 -0.57 -2.41
CA THR A 105 -9.03 -0.11 -3.46
C THR A 105 -9.66 0.93 -4.39
N ALA A 106 -10.95 0.79 -4.74
CA ALA A 106 -11.65 1.77 -5.57
C ALA A 106 -11.70 3.17 -4.94
N LYS A 107 -11.89 3.26 -3.61
CA LYS A 107 -11.83 4.54 -2.88
C LYS A 107 -10.41 5.07 -2.83
N THR A 108 -9.41 4.21 -2.61
CA THR A 108 -8.00 4.57 -2.66
C THR A 108 -7.64 5.19 -4.01
N ILE A 109 -7.95 4.51 -5.11
CA ILE A 109 -7.67 4.99 -6.48
C ILE A 109 -8.41 6.30 -6.77
N LYS A 110 -9.69 6.42 -6.38
CA LYS A 110 -10.45 7.66 -6.56
C LYS A 110 -9.79 8.83 -5.82
N ALA A 111 -9.39 8.63 -4.57
CA ALA A 111 -8.70 9.66 -3.79
C ALA A 111 -7.36 10.05 -4.41
N LEU A 112 -6.57 9.07 -4.85
CA LEU A 112 -5.29 9.32 -5.51
C LEU A 112 -5.43 10.16 -6.79
N LYS A 113 -6.43 9.86 -7.62
CA LYS A 113 -6.71 10.65 -8.84
C LYS A 113 -7.08 12.10 -8.53
N THR A 114 -7.78 12.35 -7.43
CA THR A 114 -8.08 13.72 -6.98
C THR A 114 -6.86 14.43 -6.41
N LEU A 115 -6.07 13.74 -5.58
CA LEU A 115 -4.92 14.32 -4.89
C LEU A 115 -3.71 14.55 -5.81
N ARG A 116 -3.56 13.74 -6.87
CA ARG A 116 -2.43 13.75 -7.80
C ARG A 116 -2.93 13.63 -9.25
N PRO A 117 -3.64 14.64 -9.78
CA PRO A 117 -4.27 14.57 -11.10
C PRO A 117 -3.27 14.47 -12.26
N THR A 118 -2.02 14.87 -12.05
CA THR A 118 -0.93 14.80 -13.04
C THR A 118 -0.17 13.48 -13.05
N VAL A 119 -0.51 12.54 -12.17
CA VAL A 119 0.12 11.22 -12.06
C VAL A 119 -0.73 10.16 -12.76
N ARG A 120 -0.07 9.23 -13.45
CA ARG A 120 -0.71 8.08 -14.10
C ARG A 120 -0.65 6.87 -13.18
N PHE A 121 -1.76 6.53 -12.54
CA PHE A 121 -1.84 5.37 -11.66
C PHE A 121 -2.15 4.07 -12.41
N VAL A 122 -1.44 3.01 -12.06
CA VAL A 122 -1.66 1.65 -12.55
C VAL A 122 -1.97 0.76 -11.36
N TRP A 123 -3.15 0.14 -11.31
CA TRP A 123 -3.46 -0.80 -10.24
C TRP A 123 -2.77 -2.14 -10.50
N VAL A 124 -2.04 -2.65 -9.50
CA VAL A 124 -1.33 -3.92 -9.54
C VAL A 124 -1.97 -4.85 -8.51
N MET A 125 -2.48 -5.99 -8.98
CA MET A 125 -3.10 -7.02 -8.15
C MET A 125 -2.60 -8.41 -8.56
N GLY A 126 -2.61 -9.37 -7.63
CA GLY A 126 -2.42 -10.78 -7.96
C GLY A 126 -3.65 -11.35 -8.68
N ALA A 127 -3.45 -12.33 -9.55
CA ALA A 127 -4.53 -12.98 -10.30
C ALA A 127 -5.54 -13.72 -9.40
N ASP A 128 -5.08 -14.21 -8.25
CA ASP A 128 -5.88 -14.79 -7.18
C ASP A 128 -6.87 -13.80 -6.55
N ASN A 129 -6.58 -12.50 -6.61
CA ASN A 129 -7.45 -11.45 -6.08
C ASN A 129 -8.56 -11.04 -7.07
N LEU A 130 -8.56 -11.54 -8.31
CA LEU A 130 -9.52 -11.16 -9.36
C LEU A 130 -10.79 -12.04 -9.36
N ALA A 131 -10.73 -13.23 -8.77
CA ALA A 131 -11.81 -14.23 -8.83
C ALA A 131 -12.91 -14.06 -7.75
N GLY A 132 -13.01 -12.88 -7.13
CA GLY A 132 -13.92 -12.59 -6.00
C GLY A 132 -14.95 -11.53 -6.33
#